data_AF-A0A951GC02-F1
#
_entry.id   AF-A0A951GC02-F1
#
_cell.length_a   1.000
_cell.length_b   1.000
_cell.length_c   1.000
_cell.angle_alpha   90.00
_cell.angle_beta   90.00
_cell.angle_gamma   90.00
#
_symmetry.space_group_name_H-M   'P 1'
#
loop_
_entity.id
_entity.type
_entity.pdbx_description
1 polymer ?
#
loop_
_entity_poly.entity_id
_entity_poly.type
_entity_poly.pdbx_seq_one_letter_code
_entity_poly.pdbx_strand_id
1 'polypeptide(L)' 'MPNGLIAGALLIALLGAARIAAADTIYVSNEKDNTITVVDGAALTPVKTIPVGQRPRGILLSKDEKSLYIC' A
#
# COMPACT_ATOMS: atom_id res chain seq x y z
N MET A 1 5.25 -31.97 34.11
CA MET A 1 4.96 -31.71 32.68
C MET A 1 4.67 -30.20 32.51
N PRO A 2 5.67 -29.36 32.18
CA PRO A 2 5.52 -27.90 32.13
C PRO A 2 5.20 -27.33 30.72
N ASN A 3 4.94 -28.18 29.72
CA ASN A 3 4.94 -27.77 28.31
C ASN A 3 3.66 -27.05 27.84
N GLY A 4 2.57 -27.08 28.62
CA GLY A 4 1.28 -26.49 28.23
C GLY A 4 1.26 -24.96 28.24
N LEU A 5 2.02 -24.33 29.15
CA LEU A 5 2.05 -22.87 29.28
C LEU A 5 2.79 -22.21 28.10
N ILE A 6 3.88 -22.85 27.64
CA ILE A 6 4.67 -22.36 26.50
C ILE A 6 3.87 -22.48 25.20
N ALA A 7 3.12 -23.58 25.03
CA ALA A 7 2.24 -23.77 23.88
C ALA A 7 1.11 -22.74 23.81
N GLY A 8 0.51 -22.38 24.96
CA GLY A 8 -0.54 -21.35 25.03
C GLY A 8 -0.03 -19.94 24.71
N ALA A 9 1.16 -19.58 25.21
CA ALA A 9 1.79 -18.29 24.93
C ALA A 9 2.18 -18.13 23.46
N LEU A 10 2.64 -19.22 22.82
CA LEU A 10 3.01 -19.22 21.40
C LEU A 10 1.78 -19.02 20.49
N LEU A 11 0.65 -19.63 20.86
CA LEU A 11 -0.59 -19.52 20.10
C LEU A 11 -1.16 -18.09 20.14
N ILE A 12 -1.11 -17.43 21.30
CA ILE A 12 -1.54 -16.03 21.46
C ILE A 12 -0.65 -15.07 20.66
N ALA A 13 0.67 -15.32 20.62
CA ALA A 13 1.60 -14.53 19.82
C ALA A 13 1.36 -14.68 18.30
N LEU A 14 0.98 -15.88 17.83
CA LEU A 14 0.61 -16.10 16.42
C LEU A 14 -0.72 -15.40 16.05
N LEU A 15 -1.70 -15.37 16.96
CA LEU A 15 -2.99 -14.70 16.74
C LEU A 15 -2.88 -13.16 16.74
N GLY A 16 -1.95 -12.60 17.52
CA GLY A 16 -1.67 -11.16 17.54
C GLY A 16 -0.89 -10.63 16.33
N ALA A 17 -0.40 -11.53 15.46
CA ALA A 17 0.33 -11.18 14.25
C ALA A 17 -0.58 -10.88 13.04
N ALA A 18 -1.90 -10.93 13.21
CA ALA A 18 -2.83 -10.51 12.17
C ALA A 18 -2.57 -9.04 11.82
N ARG A 19 -1.95 -8.81 10.67
CA ARG A 19 -1.74 -7.47 10.16
C ARG A 19 -3.09 -6.88 9.78
N ILE A 20 -3.49 -5.82 10.46
CA ILE A 20 -4.47 -4.89 9.92
C ILE A 20 -3.86 -4.39 8.60
N ALA A 21 -4.51 -4.67 7.48
CA ALA A 21 -4.13 -4.04 6.22
C ALA A 21 -4.19 -2.53 6.45
N ALA A 22 -3.05 -1.85 6.31
CA ALA A 22 -3.00 -0.41 6.41
C ALA A 22 -3.84 0.19 5.28
N ALA A 23 -4.34 1.41 5.46
CA ALA A 23 -4.99 2.13 4.37
C ALA A 23 -4.06 2.19 3.16
N ASP A 24 -4.46 1.58 2.06
CA ASP A 24 -3.66 1.55 0.84
C ASP A 24 -3.56 2.96 0.24
N THR A 25 -2.42 3.29 -0.36
CA THR A 25 -2.27 4.53 -1.14
C THR A 25 -2.67 4.26 -2.58
N ILE A 26 -3.57 5.05 -3.14
CA ILE A 26 -4.03 4.91 -4.52
C ILE A 26 -3.28 5.92 -5.41
N TYR A 27 -2.82 5.46 -6.56
CA TYR A 27 -2.18 6.30 -7.58
C TYR A 27 -3.04 6.32 -8.83
N VAL A 28 -3.37 7.52 -9.31
CA VAL A 28 -4.20 7.74 -10.50
C VAL A 28 -3.39 8.47 -11.55
N SER A 29 -3.26 7.88 -12.74
CA SER A 29 -2.66 8.53 -13.90
C SER A 29 -3.64 9.46 -14.61
N ASN A 30 -3.29 10.74 -14.71
CA ASN A 30 -4.07 11.74 -15.42
C ASN A 30 -3.47 11.97 -16.82
N GLU A 31 -3.94 11.19 -17.79
CA GLU A 31 -3.35 11.15 -19.14
C GLU A 31 -3.27 12.52 -19.82
N LYS A 32 -4.35 13.32 -19.77
CA LYS A 32 -4.40 14.62 -20.47
C LYS A 32 -3.59 15.71 -19.77
N ASP A 33 -3.42 15.57 -18.45
CA ASP A 33 -2.85 16.61 -17.61
C ASP A 33 -1.35 16.37 -17.35
N ASN A 34 -0.81 15.22 -17.76
CA ASN A 34 0.58 14.83 -17.55
C ASN A 34 0.97 14.81 -16.06
N THR A 35 0.06 14.31 -15.22
CA THR A 35 0.26 14.20 -13.77
C THR A 35 -0.15 12.84 -13.23
N ILE A 36 0.31 12.53 -12.00
CA ILE A 36 -0.22 11.47 -11.14
C ILE A 36 -0.88 12.11 -9.92
N THR A 37 -2.07 11.68 -9.55
CA THR A 37 -2.69 12.03 -8.27
C THR A 37 -2.49 10.89 -7.27
N VAL A 38 -2.00 11.24 -6.08
CA VAL A 38 -1.92 10.35 -4.91
C VAL A 38 -3.18 10.58 -4.09
N VAL A 39 -3.87 9.49 -3.77
CA VAL A 39 -5.14 9.48 -3.03
C VAL A 39 -4.95 8.65 -1.77
N ASP A 40 -5.41 9.18 -0.64
CA ASP A 40 -5.54 8.42 0.61
C ASP A 40 -6.65 7.39 0.42
N GLY A 41 -6.34 6.10 0.52
CA GLY A 41 -7.32 5.04 0.27
C GLY A 41 -8.35 4.83 1.37
N ALA A 42 -8.15 5.37 2.58
CA ALA A 42 -9.15 5.30 3.65
C ALA A 42 -10.17 6.43 3.52
N ALA A 43 -9.70 7.66 3.32
CA ALA A 43 -10.55 8.83 3.15
C ALA A 43 -11.10 8.97 1.73
N LEU A 44 -10.49 8.30 0.75
CA LEU A 44 -10.75 8.45 -0.69
C LEU A 44 -10.61 9.89 -1.16
N THR A 45 -9.64 10.61 -0.60
CA THR A 45 -9.37 12.01 -0.92
C THR A 45 -7.99 12.20 -1.56
N PRO A 46 -7.86 13.11 -2.54
CA PRO A 46 -6.56 13.42 -3.13
C PRO A 46 -5.69 14.16 -2.11
N VAL A 47 -4.46 13.68 -1.96
CA VAL A 47 -3.48 14.25 -1.00
C VAL A 47 -2.28 14.89 -1.69
N LYS A 48 -2.00 14.53 -2.95
CA LYS A 48 -0.89 15.11 -3.72
C LYS A 48 -1.11 14.96 -5.23
N THR A 49 -0.64 15.93 -6.00
CA THR A 49 -0.50 15.82 -7.46
C THR A 49 0.96 15.99 -7.85
N ILE A 50 1.45 15.09 -8.70
CA ILE A 50 2.86 15.00 -9.09
C ILE A 50 2.95 15.18 -10.61
N PRO A 51 3.68 16.19 -11.12
CA PRO A 51 3.91 16.33 -12.55
C PRO A 51 4.83 15.20 -13.05
N VAL A 52 4.52 14.66 -14.23
CA VAL A 52 5.28 13.57 -14.87
C VAL A 52 5.44 13.84 -16.38
N GLY A 53 5.91 12.84 -17.12
CA GLY A 53 6.01 12.87 -18.58
C GLY A 53 4.66 12.92 -19.29
N GLN A 54 4.70 12.95 -20.61
CA GLN A 54 3.49 13.12 -21.43
C GLN A 54 2.63 11.86 -21.43
N ARG A 55 1.31 12.05 -21.24
CA ARG A 55 0.26 11.02 -21.41
C ARG A 55 0.53 9.71 -20.63
N PRO A 56 0.72 9.79 -19.30
CA PRO A 56 0.95 8.61 -18.47
C PRO A 56 -0.24 7.67 -18.56
N ARG A 57 0.00 6.40 -18.88
CA ARG A 57 -1.05 5.37 -19.00
C ARG A 57 -0.70 4.10 -18.25
N GLY A 58 0.56 3.68 -18.31
CA GLY A 58 1.02 2.51 -17.57
C GLY A 58 1.47 2.89 -16.17
N ILE A 59 1.04 2.10 -15.19
CA ILE A 59 1.51 2.16 -13.81
C ILE A 59 1.94 0.75 -13.41
N LEU A 60 3.14 0.62 -12.86
CA LEU A 60 3.64 -0.63 -12.29
C LEU A 60 4.22 -0.35 -10.90
N LEU A 61 3.80 -1.14 -9.91
CA LEU A 61 4.38 -1.09 -8.58
C LEU A 61 5.50 -2.15 -8.47
N SER A 62 6.62 -1.80 -7.83
CA SER A 62 7.67 -2.76 -7.52
C SER A 62 7.16 -3.84 -6.55
N LYS A 63 7.80 -5.01 -6.56
CA LYS A 63 7.41 -6.13 -5.68
C LYS A 63 7.49 -5.80 -4.19
N ASP A 64 8.37 -4.87 -3.82
CA ASP A 64 8.52 -4.39 -2.45
C ASP A 64 7.68 -3.15 -2.14
N GLU A 65 6.86 -2.71 -3.10
CA GLU A 65 5.88 -1.61 -2.98
C GLU A 65 6.49 -0.23 -2.70
N LYS A 66 7.82 -0.09 -2.83
CA LYS A 66 8.54 1.17 -2.56
C LYS A 66 8.71 2.05 -3.78
N SER A 67 8.46 1.54 -4.98
CA SER A 67 8.69 2.26 -6.23
C SER A 67 7.51 2.08 -7.19
N LEU A 68 7.09 3.19 -7.79
CA LEU A 68 6.06 3.26 -8.82
C LEU A 68 6.71 3.66 -10.15
N TYR A 69 6.55 2.83 -11.18
CA TYR A 69 7.05 3.10 -12.53
C TYR A 69 5.90 3.56 -13.42
N ILE A 70 6.17 4.56 -14.25
CA ILE A 70 5.21 5.16 -15.17
C ILE A 70 5.72 4.99 -16.61
N CYS A 71 4.84 4.59 -17.53
CA CYS A 71 5.13 4.53 -18.97
C CYS A 71 4.01 5.13 -19.84
#